data_AF-F4XAM2-F1
#
_entry.id   AF-F4XAM2-F1
#
_cell.length_a   1.000
_cell.length_b   1.000
_cell.length_c   1.000
_cell.angle_alpha   90.00
_cell.angle_beta   90.00
_cell.angle_gamma   90.00
#
_symmetry.space_group_name_H-M   'P 1'
#
loop_
_entity.id
_entity.type
_entity.pdbx_description
1 polymer ?
#
loop_
_entity_poly.entity_id
_entity_poly.type
_entity_poly.pdbx_seq_one_letter_code
_entity_poly.pdbx_strand_id
1 'polypeptide(L)'
;MLEELIAMLLPPIISICELMGIFVVAVSAVRAFWNYCKGLVTHVPLDVKFDLANGLATSLEFKMAAEILKTVLVRDLNELVVLGAVVLLRALLSLLIHFEMKSHG
;
A
#
# COMPACT_ATOMS: atom_id res chain seq x y z
N MET A 1 1.10 21.18 -3.23
CA MET A 1 -0.32 21.04 -2.86
C MET A 1 -0.75 19.57 -2.80
N LEU A 2 -0.97 18.85 -3.92
CA LEU A 2 -1.47 17.46 -3.87
C LEU A 2 -0.41 16.46 -3.37
N GLU A 3 0.86 16.63 -3.75
CA GLU A 3 1.97 15.77 -3.29
C GLU A 3 2.26 15.92 -1.80
N GLU A 4 2.24 17.14 -1.26
CA GLU A 4 2.36 17.39 0.19
C GLU A 4 1.19 16.81 0.97
N LEU A 5 -0.03 16.88 0.40
CA LEU A 5 -1.22 16.27 0.98
C LEU A 5 -1.08 14.74 1.04
N ILE A 6 -0.57 14.12 -0.04
CA ILE A 6 -0.28 12.68 -0.11
C ILE A 6 0.82 12.31 0.90
N ALA A 7 1.91 13.08 0.97
CA ALA A 7 3.00 12.85 1.93
C ALA A 7 2.57 12.99 3.38
N MET A 8 1.54 13.81 3.66
CA MET A 8 0.95 13.96 5.00
C MET A 8 -0.08 12.85 5.32
N LEU A 9 -0.86 12.40 4.33
CA LEU A 9 -1.93 11.41 4.52
C LEU A 9 -1.48 9.96 4.45
N LEU A 10 -0.51 9.61 3.58
CA LEU A 10 -0.05 8.22 3.43
C LEU A 10 0.55 7.64 4.72
N PRO A 11 1.43 8.33 5.46
CA PRO A 11 2.03 7.77 6.68
C PRO A 11 1.02 7.32 7.75
N PRO A 12 -0.02 8.11 8.10
CA PRO A 12 -1.04 7.63 9.03
C PRO A 12 -1.87 6.48 8.45
N ILE A 13 -2.18 6.48 7.15
CA ILE A 13 -2.92 5.37 6.51
C ILE A 13 -2.12 4.06 6.53
N ILE A 14 -0.82 4.12 6.24
CA ILE A 14 0.10 2.97 6.33
C ILE A 14 0.10 2.41 7.75
N SER A 15 0.25 3.30 8.75
CA SER A 15 0.27 2.92 10.16
C SER A 15 -1.03 2.25 10.60
N ILE A 16 -2.19 2.76 10.13
CA ILE A 16 -3.50 2.16 10.41
C ILE A 16 -3.61 0.78 9.77
N CYS A 17 -3.19 0.61 8.51
CA CYS A 17 -3.20 -0.70 7.84
C CYS A 17 -2.30 -1.73 8.56
N GLU A 18 -1.10 -1.34 8.98
CA GLU A 18 -0.22 -2.21 9.77
C GLU A 18 -0.87 -2.60 11.09
N LEU A 19 -1.52 -1.64 11.77
CA LEU A 19 -2.17 -1.87 13.05
C LEU A 19 -3.37 -2.81 12.92
N MET A 20 -4.15 -2.70 11.84
CA MET A 20 -5.22 -3.65 11.50
C MET A 20 -4.67 -5.07 11.28
N GLY A 21 -3.57 -5.20 10.54
CA GLY A 21 -2.90 -6.49 10.34
C GLY A 21 -2.46 -7.12 11.66
N ILE A 22 -1.79 -6.35 12.52
CA ILE A 22 -1.36 -6.80 13.85
C ILE A 22 -2.55 -7.23 14.71
N PHE A 23 -3.64 -6.45 14.69
CA PHE A 23 -4.85 -6.76 15.44
C PHE A 23 -5.49 -8.08 15.00
N VAL A 24 -5.61 -8.31 13.69
CA VAL A 24 -6.18 -9.55 13.14
C VAL A 24 -5.32 -10.76 13.50
N VAL A 25 -3.98 -10.67 13.43
CA VAL A 25 -3.08 -11.73 13.91
C VAL A 25 -3.30 -12.00 15.40
N ALA A 26 -3.34 -10.95 16.23
CA ALA A 26 -3.46 -11.10 17.67
C ALA A 26 -4.76 -11.81 18.06
N VAL A 27 -5.90 -11.40 17.51
CA VAL A 27 -7.21 -12.00 17.81
C VAL A 27 -7.29 -13.44 17.30
N SER A 28 -6.82 -13.71 16.08
CA SER A 28 -6.83 -15.06 15.52
C SER A 28 -5.91 -16.02 16.29
N ALA A 29 -4.71 -15.57 16.66
CA ALA A 29 -3.77 -16.34 17.48
C ALA A 29 -4.33 -16.64 18.87
N VAL A 30 -4.90 -15.65 19.56
CA VAL A 30 -5.51 -15.86 20.89
C VAL A 30 -6.68 -16.84 20.81
N ARG A 31 -7.56 -16.70 19.81
CA ARG A 31 -8.69 -17.63 19.60
C ARG A 31 -8.22 -19.05 19.31
N ALA A 32 -7.25 -19.19 18.41
CA ALA A 32 -6.70 -20.49 18.05
C ALA A 32 -6.01 -21.15 19.25
N PHE A 33 -5.22 -20.39 20.01
CA PHE A 33 -4.55 -20.88 21.20
C PHE A 33 -5.54 -21.31 22.29
N TRP A 34 -6.59 -20.51 22.53
CA TRP A 34 -7.65 -20.86 23.46
C TRP A 34 -8.37 -22.16 23.07
N ASN A 35 -8.71 -22.31 21.79
CA ASN A 35 -9.34 -23.52 21.26
C ASN A 35 -8.39 -24.72 21.30
N TYR A 36 -7.08 -24.52 21.07
CA TYR A 36 -6.06 -25.55 21.22
C TYR A 36 -5.96 -26.05 22.66
N CYS A 37 -5.90 -25.14 23.65
CA CYS A 37 -5.90 -25.52 25.07
C CYS A 37 -7.17 -26.28 25.45
N LYS A 38 -8.35 -25.85 24.98
CA LYS A 38 -9.60 -26.59 25.18
C LYS A 38 -9.59 -27.97 24.51
N GLY A 39 -9.07 -28.07 23.29
CA GLY A 39 -8.95 -29.33 22.56
C GLY A 39 -8.00 -30.33 23.25
N LEU A 40 -6.94 -29.83 23.89
CA LEU A 40 -6.02 -30.64 24.68
C LEU A 40 -6.69 -31.24 25.94
N VAL A 41 -7.65 -30.51 26.53
CA VAL A 41 -8.42 -30.97 27.70
C VAL A 41 -9.56 -31.90 27.30
N THR A 42 -10.23 -31.65 26.16
CA THR A 42 -11.46 -32.37 25.77
C THR A 42 -11.22 -33.48 24.72
N HIS A 43 -10.01 -33.61 24.15
CA HIS A 43 -9.64 -34.65 23.18
C HIS A 43 -10.49 -34.69 21.88
N VAL A 44 -11.10 -33.55 21.49
CA VAL A 44 -11.90 -33.41 20.26
C VAL A 44 -11.08 -32.67 19.21
N PRO A 45 -11.00 -33.16 17.95
CA PRO A 45 -10.34 -32.44 16.87
C PRO A 45 -11.16 -31.20 16.51
N LEU A 46 -10.74 -30.02 16.99
CA LEU A 46 -11.25 -28.75 16.48
C LEU A 46 -10.41 -28.30 15.29
N ASP A 47 -11.06 -27.63 14.32
CA ASP A 47 -10.45 -27.00 13.14
C ASP A 47 -9.61 -25.76 13.46
N VAL A 48 -8.87 -25.79 14.56
CA VAL A 48 -8.01 -24.70 15.06
C VAL A 48 -7.00 -24.24 14.00
N LYS A 49 -6.54 -25.17 13.15
CA LYS A 49 -5.61 -24.88 12.05
C LYS A 49 -6.25 -24.01 10.96
N PHE A 50 -7.52 -24.22 10.65
CA PHE A 50 -8.22 -23.48 9.60
C PHE A 50 -8.48 -22.03 10.02
N ASP A 51 -8.99 -21.83 11.25
CA ASP A 51 -9.24 -20.49 11.79
C ASP A 51 -7.96 -19.66 11.91
N LEU A 52 -6.87 -20.29 12.35
CA LEU A 52 -5.56 -19.63 12.44
C LEU A 52 -5.00 -19.30 11.05
N ALA A 53 -5.08 -20.24 10.10
CA ALA A 53 -4.59 -20.03 8.73
C ALA A 53 -5.34 -18.89 8.04
N ASN A 54 -6.67 -18.82 8.20
CA ASN A 54 -7.49 -17.77 7.62
C ASN A 54 -7.17 -16.40 8.26
N GLY A 55 -7.07 -16.33 9.60
CA GLY A 55 -6.70 -15.10 10.28
C GLY A 55 -5.29 -14.59 9.91
N LEU A 56 -4.33 -15.50 9.76
CA LEU A 56 -3.00 -15.17 9.27
C LEU A 56 -3.04 -14.68 7.82
N ALA A 57 -3.79 -15.32 6.92
CA ALA A 57 -3.93 -14.88 5.53
C ALA A 57 -4.48 -13.45 5.45
N THR A 58 -5.57 -13.16 6.16
CA THR A 58 -6.16 -11.81 6.21
C THR A 58 -5.17 -10.77 6.76
N SER A 59 -4.38 -11.13 7.78
CA SER A 59 -3.37 -10.21 8.30
C SER A 59 -2.25 -9.90 7.31
N LEU A 60 -1.87 -10.88 6.49
CA LEU A 60 -0.84 -10.72 5.46
C LEU A 60 -1.33 -9.80 4.34
N GLU A 61 -2.61 -9.88 3.97
CA GLU A 61 -3.21 -8.95 3.02
C GLU A 61 -3.14 -7.50 3.51
N PHE A 62 -3.44 -7.26 4.80
CA PHE A 62 -3.30 -5.92 5.40
C PHE A 62 -1.85 -5.43 5.44
N LYS A 63 -0.89 -6.31 5.78
CA LYS A 63 0.54 -5.96 5.74
C LYS A 63 1.01 -5.68 4.31
N MET A 64 0.57 -6.46 3.32
CA MET A 64 0.89 -6.24 1.93
C MET A 64 0.33 -4.91 1.42
N ALA A 65 -0.91 -4.57 1.79
CA ALA A 65 -1.51 -3.28 1.46
C ALA A 65 -0.68 -2.11 2.04
N ALA A 66 -0.23 -2.23 3.30
CA ALA A 66 0.64 -1.23 3.92
C ALA A 66 2.01 -1.12 3.22
N GLU A 67 2.62 -2.23 2.83
CA GLU A 67 3.88 -2.23 2.08
C GLU A 67 3.72 -1.60 0.69
N ILE A 68 2.64 -1.91 -0.04
CA ILE A 68 2.33 -1.27 -1.33
C ILE A 68 2.25 0.25 -1.15
N LEU A 69 1.47 0.73 -0.17
CA LEU A 69 1.36 2.16 0.13
C LEU A 69 2.71 2.78 0.52
N LYS A 70 3.56 2.06 1.24
CA LYS A 70 4.93 2.49 1.59
C LYS A 70 5.82 2.59 0.35
N THR A 71 5.68 1.71 -0.63
CA THR A 71 6.38 1.85 -1.92
C THR A 71 5.85 2.98 -2.78
N VAL A 72 4.57 3.34 -2.65
CA VAL A 72 4.00 4.54 -3.29
C VAL A 72 4.55 5.81 -2.64
N LEU A 73 4.79 5.79 -1.33
CA LEU A 73 5.42 6.89 -0.59
C LEU A 73 6.92 7.06 -0.90
N VAL A 74 7.65 5.95 -1.11
CA VAL A 74 9.13 5.93 -1.22
C VAL A 74 9.63 5.97 -2.68
N ARG A 75 8.75 5.93 -3.69
CA ARG A 75 9.16 6.08 -5.09
C ARG A 75 9.50 7.54 -5.42
N ASP A 76 10.69 7.75 -5.98
CA ASP A 76 11.27 8.98 -6.55
C ASP A 76 10.29 9.78 -7.45
N LEU A 77 9.34 10.51 -6.86
CA LEU A 77 8.51 11.47 -7.60
C LEU A 77 9.37 12.55 -8.26
N ASN A 78 10.56 12.81 -7.73
CA ASN A 78 11.48 13.78 -8.29
C ASN A 78 11.95 13.39 -9.70
N GLU A 79 12.31 12.14 -9.97
CA GLU A 79 12.76 11.72 -11.31
C GLU A 79 11.63 11.68 -12.33
N LEU A 80 10.43 11.22 -11.93
CA LEU A 80 9.27 11.19 -12.81
C LEU A 80 8.77 12.61 -13.14
N VAL A 81 8.84 13.54 -12.17
CA VAL A 81 8.50 14.96 -12.38
C VAL A 81 9.53 15.63 -13.29
N VAL A 82 10.83 15.39 -13.09
CA VAL A 82 11.88 15.92 -13.96
C VAL A 82 11.72 15.38 -15.39
N LEU A 83 11.47 14.09 -15.56
CA LEU A 83 11.24 13.49 -16.88
C LEU A 83 9.97 14.06 -17.54
N GLY A 84 8.89 14.22 -16.78
CA GLY A 84 7.64 14.84 -17.25
C GLY A 84 7.84 16.31 -17.69
N ALA A 85 8.60 17.09 -16.91
CA ALA A 85 8.92 18.48 -17.23
C ALA A 85 9.73 18.61 -18.52
N VAL A 86 10.71 17.72 -18.75
CA VAL A 86 11.51 17.68 -19.99
C VAL A 86 10.65 17.36 -21.22
N VAL A 87 9.73 16.39 -21.11
CA VAL A 87 8.82 16.03 -22.21
C VAL A 87 7.87 17.18 -22.55
N LEU A 88 7.29 17.84 -21.53
CA LEU A 88 6.43 19.01 -21.73
C LEU A 88 7.19 20.17 -22.38
N LEU A 89 8.40 20.46 -21.92
CA LEU A 89 9.24 21.52 -22.50
C LEU A 89 9.53 21.24 -23.98
N ARG A 90 9.81 19.98 -24.33
CA ARG A 90 10.04 19.56 -25.73
C ARG A 90 8.79 19.72 -26.59
N ALA A 91 7.62 19.39 -26.07
CA ALA A 91 6.35 19.60 -26.76
C ALA A 91 6.04 21.09 -26.99
N LEU A 92 6.27 21.93 -25.98
CA LEU A 92 6.07 23.38 -26.08
C LEU A 92 7.04 24.03 -27.07
N LEU A 93 8.33 23.69 -27.05
CA LEU A 93 9.30 24.17 -28.02
C LEU A 93 8.93 23.77 -29.46
N SER A 94 8.54 22.50 -29.65
CA SER A 94 8.08 22.02 -30.95
C SER A 94 6.83 22.75 -31.43
N LEU A 95 5.90 23.07 -30.53
CA LEU A 95 4.71 23.86 -30.86
C LEU A 95 5.06 25.32 -31.18
N LEU A 96 5.92 25.96 -30.39
CA LEU A 96 6.34 27.33 -30.62
C LEU A 96 7.00 27.49 -31.99
N ILE A 97 7.91 26.57 -32.35
CA ILE A 97 8.54 26.55 -33.68
C ILE A 97 7.49 26.37 -34.78
N HIS A 98 6.48 25.50 -34.58
CA HIS A 98 5.40 25.31 -35.54
C HIS A 98 4.55 26.59 -35.72
N PHE A 99 4.31 27.34 -34.65
CA PHE A 99 3.62 28.63 -34.70
C PHE A 99 4.47 29.73 -35.37
N GLU A 100 5.76 29.78 -35.06
CA GLU A 100 6.69 30.76 -35.67
C GLU A 100 6.82 30.52 -37.18
N MET A 101 6.97 29.27 -37.61
CA MET A 101 6.98 28.92 -39.04
C MET A 101 5.68 29.28 -39.76
N LYS A 102 4.53 29.31 -39.07
CA LYS A 102 3.26 29.73 -39.65
C LYS A 102 3.10 31.26 -39.68
N SER A 103 3.85 32.00 -38.87
CA SER A 103 3.80 33.46 -38.82
C SER A 103 4.63 34.15 -39.91
N HIS A 104 5.52 33.41 -40.57
CA HIS A 104 6.32 33.87 -41.71
C HIS A 104 5.91 33.16 -43.01
N GLY A 105 4.60 33.14 -43.29
CA GLY A 105 4.01 32.67 -44.56
C GLY A 105 2.78 33.48 -44.91
#